data_AF-A0A8J3IIW8-F1
#
_entry.id   AF-A0A8J3IIW8-F1
#
_cell.length_a   1.000
_cell.length_b   1.000
_cell.length_c   1.000
_cell.angle_alpha   90.00
_cell.angle_beta   90.00
_cell.angle_gamma   90.00
#
_symmetry.space_group_name_H-M   'P 1'
#
loop_
_entity.id
_entity.type
_entity.pdbx_description
1 polymer ?
#
loop_
_entity_poly.entity_id
_entity_poly.type
_entity_poly.pdbx_seq_one_letter_code
_entity_poly.pdbx_strand_id
1 'polypeptide(L)' 'MLTVLGGREPQLRVHLHAGFHIGMSKEDMQEVILQTIPYAGFPTAINAWNLLQQIAKELEEAK' A
#
# COMPACT_ATOMS: atom_id res chain seq x y z
N MET A 1 -8.55 1.72 8.48
CA MET A 1 -7.28 1.61 7.75
C MET A 1 -7.02 0.14 7.45
N LEU A 2 -6.90 -0.29 6.19
CA LEU A 2 -6.55 -1.70 5.88
C LEU A 2 -5.08 -2.01 6.22
N THR A 3 -4.23 -1.00 6.12
CA THR A 3 -2.80 -1.02 6.43
C THR A 3 -2.48 -1.34 7.90
N VAL A 4 -3.42 -1.17 8.83
CA VAL A 4 -3.20 -1.47 10.27
C VAL A 4 -3.74 -2.82 10.73
N LEU A 5 -4.57 -3.48 9.92
CA LEU A 5 -5.30 -4.67 10.38
C LEU A 5 -4.50 -5.97 10.26
N GLY A 6 -3.44 -6.01 9.45
CA GLY A 6 -2.62 -7.19 9.18
C GLY A 6 -3.38 -8.37 8.54
N GLY A 7 -2.71 -9.17 7.69
CA GLY A 7 -3.35 -10.37 7.11
C GLY A 7 -4.51 -10.09 6.16
N ARG A 8 -4.62 -8.85 5.66
CA ARG A 8 -5.60 -8.42 4.64
C ARG A 8 -4.92 -7.89 3.38
N GLU A 9 -3.76 -8.45 3.05
CA GLU A 9 -2.98 -8.09 1.86
C GLU A 9 -3.81 -8.21 0.56
N PRO A 10 -4.69 -9.22 0.37
CA PRO A 10 -5.55 -9.28 -0.81
C PRO A 10 -6.51 -8.09 -0.93
N GLN A 11 -7.12 -7.66 0.18
CA GLN A 11 -8.02 -6.51 0.18
C GLN A 11 -7.23 -5.21 0.00
N LEU A 12 -6.07 -5.09 0.65
CA LEU A 12 -5.18 -3.94 0.50
C LEU A 12 -4.72 -3.78 -0.96
N ARG A 13 -4.39 -4.88 -1.65
CA ARG A 13 -4.01 -4.87 -3.07
C ARG A 13 -5.08 -4.21 -3.94
N VAL A 14 -6.34 -4.61 -3.78
CA VAL A 14 -7.46 -4.02 -4.55
C VAL A 14 -7.58 -2.52 -4.30
N HIS A 15 -7.40 -2.07 -3.06
CA HIS A 15 -7.47 -0.65 -2.71
C HIS A 15 -6.30 0.16 -3.26
N LEU A 16 -5.09 -0.42 -3.27
CA LEU A 16 -3.91 0.23 -3.85
C LEU A 16 -4.06 0.38 -5.38
N HIS A 17 -4.54 -0.65 -6.09
CA HIS A 17 -4.86 -0.51 -7.52
C HIS A 17 -5.93 0.55 -7.78
N ALA A 18 -6.99 0.58 -6.97
CA ALA A 18 -8.01 1.62 -7.08
C ALA A 18 -7.42 3.02 -6.84
N GLY A 19 -6.52 3.16 -5.87
CA GLY A 19 -5.79 4.41 -5.60
C GLY A 19 -5.00 4.90 -6.82
N PHE A 20 -4.26 4.01 -7.49
CA PHE A 20 -3.54 4.37 -8.72
C PHE A 20 -4.48 4.73 -9.86
N HIS A 21 -5.63 4.03 -9.97
CA HIS A 21 -6.63 4.31 -11.00
C HIS A 21 -7.26 5.70 -10.85
N ILE A 22 -7.42 6.20 -9.63
CA ILE A 22 -7.92 7.56 -9.36
C ILE A 22 -6.81 8.63 -9.39
N GLY A 23 -5.59 8.28 -9.78
CA GLY A 23 -4.49 9.21 -9.96
C GLY A 23 -3.67 9.53 -8.71
N MET A 24 -3.76 8.74 -7.63
CA MET A 24 -2.86 8.90 -6.50
C MET A 24 -1.42 8.54 -6.90
N SER A 25 -0.45 9.32 -6.42
CA SER A 25 0.96 9.01 -6.62
C SER A 25 1.41 7.87 -5.70
N LYS A 26 2.52 7.24 -6.05
CA LYS A 26 3.16 6.21 -5.22
C LYS A 26 3.62 6.82 -3.88
N GLU A 27 4.12 8.04 -3.93
CA GLU A 27 4.63 8.83 -2.80
C GLU A 27 3.51 9.14 -1.80
N ASP A 28 2.32 9.53 -2.28
CA ASP A 28 1.16 9.77 -1.41
C ASP A 28 0.77 8.49 -0.64
N MET A 29 0.79 7.34 -1.30
CA MET A 29 0.47 6.06 -0.66
C MET A 29 1.56 5.65 0.34
N GLN A 30 2.82 5.91 0.04
CA GLN A 30 3.93 5.68 0.96
C GLN A 30 3.78 6.48 2.25
N GLU A 31 3.44 7.76 2.15
CA GLU A 31 3.19 8.62 3.31
C GLU A 31 2.02 8.11 4.16
N VAL A 32 0.92 7.70 3.52
CA VAL A 32 -0.22 7.11 4.24
C VAL A 32 0.19 5.84 5.00
N ILE A 33 1.01 4.97 4.41
CA ILE A 33 1.53 3.77 5.07
C ILE A 33 2.47 4.15 6.22
N LEU A 34 3.34 5.14 6.04
CA LEU A 34 4.27 5.61 7.08
C LEU A 34 3.52 6.13 8.32
N GLN A 35 2.44 6.88 8.11
CA GLN A 35 1.56 7.38 9.18
C GLN A 35 0.84 6.26 9.96
N THR A 36 0.88 5.02 9.47
CA THR A 36 0.26 3.87 10.16
C THR A 36 1.17 3.18 11.17
N ILE A 37 2.48 3.44 11.12
CA ILE A 37 3.48 2.85 12.02
C ILE A 37 3.13 3.04 13.51
N PRO A 38 2.71 4.24 13.98
CA PRO A 38 2.36 4.44 15.39
C PRO A 38 1.21 3.57 15.89
N TYR A 39 0.36 3.07 14.97
CA TYR A 39 -0.85 2.33 15.30
C TYR A 39 -0.70 0.81 15.16
N ALA A 40 0.10 0.36 14.20
CA ALA A 40 0.23 -1.06 13.85
C ALA A 40 1.65 -1.62 14.00
N GLY A 41 2.61 -0.77 14.34
CA GLY A 41 4.03 -1.09 14.38
C GLY A 41 4.67 -1.24 13.01
N PHE A 42 6.00 -1.28 13.00
CA PHE A 42 6.80 -1.47 11.79
C PHE A 42 6.48 -2.74 10.99
N PRO A 43 6.26 -3.93 11.60
CA PRO A 43 6.05 -5.16 10.82
C PRO A 43 4.85 -5.08 9.87
N THR A 44 3.73 -4.57 10.36
CA THR A 44 2.49 -4.43 9.57
C THR A 44 2.66 -3.38 8.47
N ALA A 45 3.29 -2.25 8.80
CA ALA A 45 3.56 -1.18 7.83
C ALA A 45 4.53 -1.64 6.73
N ILE A 46 5.55 -2.44 7.05
CA ILE A 46 6.50 -3.01 6.08
C ILE A 46 5.79 -3.97 5.11
N ASN A 47 4.87 -4.81 5.60
CA ASN A 47 4.09 -5.69 4.73
C ASN A 47 3.26 -4.89 3.72
N ALA A 48 2.59 -3.83 4.19
CA ALA A 48 1.86 -2.90 3.32
C ALA A 48 2.78 -2.19 2.32
N TRP A 49 3.96 -1.75 2.77
CA TRP A 49 4.95 -1.10 1.92
C TRP A 49 5.45 -2.00 0.80
N ASN A 50 5.82 -3.24 1.13
CA ASN A 50 6.29 -4.21 0.15
C ASN A 50 5.21 -4.52 -0.89
N LEU A 51 3.96 -4.64 -0.46
CA LEU A 51 2.83 -4.83 -1.38
C LEU A 51 2.65 -3.62 -2.31
N LEU A 52 2.76 -2.39 -1.79
CA LEU A 52 2.73 -1.17 -2.61
C LEU A 52 3.86 -1.16 -3.65
N GLN A 53 5.09 -1.51 -3.27
CA GLN A 53 6.22 -1.58 -4.21
C GLN A 53 5.96 -2.61 -5.31
N GLN A 54 5.42 -3.77 -4.94
CA GLN A 54 5.08 -4.82 -5.90
C GLN A 54 4.05 -4.32 -6.92
N ILE A 55 2.95 -3.72 -6.46
CA ILE A 55 1.88 -3.22 -7.33
C ILE A 55 2.37 -2.08 -8.23
N ALA A 56 3.16 -1.16 -7.69
CA ALA A 56 3.74 -0.07 -8.47
C ALA A 56 4.58 -0.61 -9.63
N LYS A 57 5.42 -1.63 -9.35
CA LYS A 57 6.22 -2.31 -10.37
C LYS A 57 5.34 -3.03 -11.41
N GLU A 58 4.33 -3.77 -10.97
CA GLU A 58 3.38 -4.46 -11.88
C GLU A 58 2.69 -3.46 -12.84
N LEU A 59 2.34 -2.27 -12.36
CA LEU A 59 1.72 -1.21 -13.17
C LEU A 59 2.70 -0.49 -14.10
N GLU A 60 3.98 -0.41 -13.74
CA GLU A 60 5.03 0.10 -14.62
C GLU A 60 5.30 -0.87 -15.78
N GLU A 61 5.31 -2.18 -15.53
CA GLU A 61 5.53 -3.23 -16.54
C GLU A 61 4.33 -3.42 -17.49
N ALA A 62 3.12 -3.04 -17.05
CA ALA A 62 1.89 -3.17 -17.83
C ALA A 62 1.62 -1.98 -18.78
N LYS A 63 2.44 -0.93 -18.72
CA LYS A 63 2.37 0.26 -19.60
C LYS A 63 3.30 0.12 -20.80
#